data_AF-M7P177-F1
#
_entry.id   AF-M7P177-F1
#
_cell.length_a   1.000
_cell.length_b   1.000
_cell.length_c   1.000
_cell.angle_alpha   90.00
_cell.angle_beta   90.00
_cell.angle_gamma   90.00
#
_symmetry.space_group_name_H-M   'P 1'
#
loop_
_entity.id
_entity.type
_entity.pdbx_description
1 polymer ?
#
loop_
_entity_poly.entity_id
_entity_poly.type
_entity_poly.pdbx_seq_one_letter_code
_entity_poly.pdbx_strand_id
1 'polypeptide(L)' 'MEDLLNRITLNPDICHGKPTIRNKRYTVDLILDLLTSGMTEQEILEDYPALEREDIFACLAYAARLTRTKTYIKTA' A
#
# COMPACT_ATOMS: atom_id res chain seq x y z
N MET A 1 -13.55 -13.45 -3.94
CA MET A 1 -12.50 -12.42 -4.01
C MET A 1 -12.58 -11.69 -2.69
N GLU A 2 -11.76 -12.09 -1.72
CA GLU A 2 -11.65 -11.35 -0.47
C GLU A 2 -11.34 -9.89 -0.78
N ASP A 3 -12.06 -8.97 -0.15
CA ASP A 3 -11.82 -7.54 -0.30
C ASP A 3 -10.39 -7.24 0.15
N LEU A 4 -9.45 -7.16 -0.80
CA LEU A 4 -8.05 -6.80 -0.56
C LEU A 4 -7.94 -5.50 0.25
N LEU A 5 -8.92 -4.60 0.09
CA LEU A 5 -9.03 -3.36 0.85
C LEU A 5 -9.22 -3.59 2.37
N ASN A 6 -9.77 -4.71 2.82
CA ASN A 6 -9.90 -5.03 4.25
C ASN A 6 -8.55 -5.24 4.92
N ARG A 7 -7.49 -5.52 4.14
CA ARG A 7 -6.12 -5.65 4.66
C ARG A 7 -5.49 -4.29 4.93
N ILE A 8 -6.08 -3.20 4.44
CA ILE A 8 -5.59 -1.84 4.69
C ILE A 8 -6.38 -1.23 5.83
N THR A 9 -5.66 -0.76 6.83
CA THR A 9 -6.21 -0.10 8.00
C THR A 9 -5.79 1.36 8.02
N LEU A 10 -6.77 2.23 8.26
CA LEU A 10 -6.58 3.65 8.50
C LEU A 10 -6.75 3.87 9.99
N ASN A 11 -5.64 4.09 10.68
CA ASN A 11 -5.67 4.40 12.11
C ASN A 11 -5.09 5.81 12.31
N PRO A 12 -5.89 6.80 12.79
CA PRO A 12 -5.42 8.17 13.00
C PRO A 12 -4.26 8.27 13.99
N ASP A 13 -4.15 7.32 14.93
CA ASP A 13 -3.10 7.28 15.95
C ASP A 13 -1.78 6.66 15.45
N ILE A 14 -1.79 6.00 14.28
CA ILE A 14 -0.64 5.31 13.71
C ILE A 14 -0.19 6.05 12.44
N CYS A 15 1.10 6.39 12.35
CA CYS A 15 1.71 7.04 11.18
C CYS A 15 0.95 8.30 10.70
N HIS A 16 0.42 9.11 11.62
CA HIS A 16 -0.34 10.34 11.32
C HIS A 16 -1.60 10.10 10.46
N GLY A 17 -2.27 8.96 10.62
CA GLY A 17 -3.47 8.63 9.84
C GLY A 17 -3.19 8.11 8.44
N LYS A 18 -1.93 7.80 8.12
CA LYS A 18 -1.59 7.17 6.84
C LYS A 18 -2.19 5.75 6.75
N PRO A 19 -2.63 5.33 5.55
CA PRO A 19 -3.09 3.96 5.32
C PRO A 19 -1.94 2.97 5.53
N THR A 20 -2.18 1.99 6.40
CA THR A 20 -1.22 0.96 6.81
C THR A 20 -1.73 -0.44 6.51
N ILE A 21 -0.83 -1.40 6.35
CA ILE A 21 -1.18 -2.80 6.10
C ILE A 21 -1.46 -3.49 7.44
N ARG A 22 -2.68 -3.99 7.67
CA ARG A 22 -3.07 -4.80 8.86
C ARG A 22 -2.67 -4.18 10.21
N ASN A 23 -2.81 -2.86 10.39
CA ASN A 23 -2.30 -2.11 11.55
C ASN A 23 -0.79 -2.24 11.82
N LYS A 24 0.00 -2.75 10.87
CA LYS A 24 1.46 -2.75 10.94
C LYS A 24 2.00 -1.36 10.65
N ARG A 25 3.26 -1.10 10.99
CA ARG A 25 3.94 0.16 10.65
C ARG A 25 4.42 0.23 9.19
N TYR A 26 3.87 -0.60 8.31
CA TYR A 26 4.12 -0.56 6.87
C TYR A 26 3.02 0.26 6.20
N THR A 27 3.39 1.39 5.61
CA THR A 27 2.45 2.28 4.90
C THR A 27 2.25 1.80 3.47
N VAL A 28 1.08 2.10 2.91
CA VAL A 28 0.82 1.85 1.48
C VAL A 28 1.82 2.59 0.59
N ASP A 29 2.18 3.81 0.99
CA ASP A 29 3.16 4.68 0.32
C ASP A 29 4.53 4.00 0.17
N LEU A 30 5.02 3.37 1.25
CA LEU A 30 6.31 2.66 1.24
C LEU A 30 6.34 1.54 0.20
N ILE A 31 5.27 0.73 0.12
CA ILE A 31 5.22 -0.37 -0.84
C ILE A 31 5.18 0.17 -2.27
N LEU A 32 4.45 1.26 -2.52
CA LEU A 32 4.42 1.91 -3.82
C LEU A 32 5.79 2.50 -4.20
N ASP A 33 6.50 3.10 -3.23
CA ASP A 33 7.86 3.62 -3.43
C ASP A 33 8.84 2.49 -3.79
N LEU A 34 8.79 1.35 -3.08
CA LEU A 34 9.62 0.19 -3.41
C LEU A 34 9.32 -0.32 -4.83
N LEU A 35 8.05 -0.45 -5.19
CA LEU A 35 7.65 -0.88 -6.54
C LEU A 35 8.09 0.12 -7.63
N THR A 36 7.99 1.42 -7.37
CA THR A 36 8.46 2.45 -8.33
C THR A 36 9.97 2.52 -8.44
N SER A 37 10.71 2.12 -7.40
CA SER A 37 12.17 1.98 -7.46
C SER A 37 12.65 0.83 -8.35
N GLY A 38 11.73 -0.04 -8.79
CA GLY A 38 12.01 -1.20 -9.64
C GLY A 38 12.17 -2.51 -8.89
N MET A 39 11.93 -2.54 -7.57
CA MET A 39 11.89 -3.80 -6.83
C MET A 39 10.70 -4.66 -7.24
N THR A 40 10.95 -5.96 -7.33
CA THR A 40 9.91 -6.96 -7.57
C THR A 40 9.14 -7.29 -6.30
N GLU A 41 7.92 -7.80 -6.46
CA GLU A 41 7.12 -8.29 -5.33
C GLU A 41 7.82 -9.39 -4.53
N GLN A 42 8.68 -10.20 -5.15
CA GLN A 42 9.45 -11.24 -4.45
C GLN A 42 10.54 -10.63 -3.56
N GLU A 43 11.33 -9.69 -4.07
CA GLU A 43 12.36 -8.99 -3.29
C GLU A 43 11.75 -8.25 -2.09
N ILE A 44 10.59 -7.63 -2.28
CA ILE A 44 9.86 -6.97 -1.18
C ILE A 44 9.43 -8.00 -0.11
N LEU A 45 9.00 -9.19 -0.50
CA LEU A 45 8.61 -10.24 0.47
C LEU A 45 9.83 -10.84 1.19
N GLU A 46 10.99 -10.87 0.52
CA GLU A 46 12.26 -11.31 1.13
C GLU A 46 12.78 -10.30 2.16
N ASP A 47 12.77 -9.00 1.83
CA ASP A 47 13.18 -7.92 2.73
C ASP A 47 12.17 -7.69 3.88
N TYR A 48 10.89 -7.95 3.61
CA TYR A 48 9.79 -7.79 4.55
C TYR A 48 9.02 -9.11 4.72
N PRO A 49 9.56 -10.09 5.44
CA PRO A 49 8.93 -11.42 5.63
C PRO A 49 7.61 -11.36 6.41
N ALA A 50 7.30 -10.20 7.00
CA ALA A 50 6.02 -9.93 7.64
C ALA A 50 4.90 -9.59 6.64
N LEU A 51 5.23 -9.33 5.38
CA LEU A 51 4.26 -9.04 4.32
C LEU A 51 3.87 -10.32 3.59
N GLU A 52 2.65 -10.31 3.09
CA GLU A 52 2.13 -11.34 2.19
C GLU A 52 1.91 -10.75 0.80
N ARG A 53 1.89 -11.59 -0.23
CA ARG A 53 1.68 -11.12 -1.61
C ARG A 53 0.36 -10.34 -1.74
N GLU A 54 -0.66 -10.80 -1.03
CA GLU A 54 -1.98 -10.17 -0.93
C GLU A 54 -1.92 -8.77 -0.30
N ASP A 55 -0.94 -8.49 0.57
CA ASP A 55 -0.74 -7.16 1.15
C ASP A 55 -0.26 -6.16 0.07
N ILE A 56 0.63 -6.60 -0.83
CA ILE A 56 1.12 -5.78 -1.96
C ILE A 56 -0.04 -5.48 -2.93
N PHE A 57 -0.84 -6.50 -3.26
CA PHE A 57 -2.02 -6.31 -4.10
C PHE A 57 -3.08 -5.41 -3.44
N ALA A 58 -3.23 -5.47 -2.12
CA ALA A 58 -4.08 -4.54 -1.37
C ALA A 58 -3.60 -3.10 -1.52
N CYS A 59 -2.30 -2.83 -1.38
CA CYS A 59 -1.71 -1.52 -1.59
C CYS A 59 -2.01 -0.97 -2.99
N LEU A 60 -1.83 -1.78 -4.03
CA LEU A 60 -2.15 -1.42 -5.41
C LEU A 60 -3.65 -1.16 -5.61
N ALA A 61 -4.51 -2.01 -5.05
CA ALA A 61 -5.97 -1.85 -5.14
C ALA A 61 -6.43 -0.55 -4.46
N TYR A 62 -5.83 -0.20 -3.33
CA TYR A 62 -6.10 1.05 -2.64
C TYR A 62 -5.61 2.27 -3.41
N ALA A 63 -4.40 2.23 -3.97
CA ALA A 63 -3.89 3.28 -4.84
C ALA A 63 -4.80 3.48 -6.08
N ALA A 64 -5.21 2.39 -6.73
CA ALA A 64 -6.15 2.43 -7.85
C ALA A 64 -7.54 2.96 -7.46
N ARG A 65 -7.97 2.76 -6.21
CA ARG A 65 -9.21 3.34 -5.69
C ARG A 65 -9.06 4.84 -5.44
N LEU A 66 -7.91 5.28 -4.90
CA LEU A 66 -7.62 6.69 -4.68
C LEU A 66 -7.61 7.50 -5.97
N THR A 67 -7.06 6.96 -7.06
CA THR A 67 -7.04 7.65 -8.36
C THR A 67 -8.43 7.83 -8.97
N ARG A 68 -9.40 6.95 -8.65
CA ARG A 68 -10.80 7.08 -9.07
C ARG A 68 -11.52 8.23 -8.35
N THR A 69 -11.11 8.55 -7.13
CA THR A 69 -11.51 9.77 -6.39
C THR A 69 -10.77 10.99 -6.93
N LYS A 70 -11.12 11.37 -8.17
CA LYS A 70 -10.71 12.56 -8.94
C LYS A 70 -9.90 13.61 -8.15
N THR A 71 -8.58 13.45 -8.12
CA THR A 71 -7.64 14.54 -7.80
C THR A 71 -6.58 14.53 -8.89
N TYR A 72 -6.75 15.39 -9.90
CA TYR A 72 -5.80 15.51 -10.99
C TYR A 72 -4.67 16.43 -10.54
N ILE A 73 -3.47 15.87 -10.35
CA ILE A 73 -2.27 16.67 -10.14
C ILE A 73 -1.70 16.95 -11.53
N LYS A 74 -1.57 18.23 -11.90
CA LYS A 74 -1.00 18.64 -13.18
C LYS A 74 0.52 18.46 -13.09
N THR A 75 1.03 17.34 -13.59
CA THR A 75 2.47 17.14 -13.80
C THR A 75 2.89 17.96 -15.01
N ALA A 76 3.93 18.78 -14.82
CA ALA A 76 4.53 19.65 -15.85
C ALA A 76 5.42 18.86 -16.80
#